data_AF-A0A6J6LYI6-F1
#
_entry.id   AF-A0A6J6LYI6-F1
#
_cell.length_a   1.000
_cell.length_b   1.000
_cell.length_c   1.000
_cell.angle_alpha   90.00
_cell.angle_beta   90.00
_cell.angle_gamma   90.00
#
_symmetry.space_group_name_H-M   'P 1'
#
loop_
_entity.id
_entity.type
_entity.pdbx_description
1 polymer ?
#
loop_
_entity_poly.entity_id
_entity_poly.type
_entity_poly.pdbx_seq_one_letter_code
_entity_poly.pdbx_strand_id
1 'polypeptide(L)'
;MTIEKGQPWGHSIVVPITTRDVDSDWQLARGSRDDIHILSGGDLHSTLGKPTGITPGQTRTLVQIDAVECTLRNGVSTGSVLASATIEIGQWVSVLRRHRFIVLTNGGLLNGSNVAPRAHPNDGCVDVMRINSSMPWRDRVMSKRRARTGAHLPHPHITISRGETFTFVREYKREKLFIDGQAMKSWESVDIKVLPDYWQVIV
;
A
#
# COMPACT_ATOMS: atom_id res chain seq x y z
N MET A 1 10.93 -6.18 -14.06
CA MET A 1 12.17 -5.39 -13.90
C MET A 1 11.72 -4.11 -13.24
N THR A 2 12.15 -3.92 -11.99
CA THR A 2 11.89 -2.71 -11.20
C THR A 2 12.20 -1.47 -12.02
N ILE A 3 11.30 -0.50 -12.02
CA ILE A 3 11.45 0.68 -12.87
C ILE A 3 12.64 1.53 -12.44
N GLU A 4 13.48 1.89 -13.40
CA GLU A 4 14.52 2.89 -13.22
C GLU A 4 14.03 4.29 -13.59
N LYS A 5 14.62 5.30 -12.97
CA LYS A 5 14.25 6.69 -13.22
C LYS A 5 14.37 7.04 -14.71
N GLY A 6 13.24 7.38 -15.33
CA GLY A 6 13.17 7.82 -16.73
C GLY A 6 12.89 6.71 -17.75
N GLN A 7 12.77 5.44 -17.31
CA GLN A 7 12.34 4.34 -18.18
C GLN A 7 10.81 4.29 -18.31
N PRO A 8 10.27 3.78 -19.43
CA PRO A 8 8.85 3.50 -19.54
C PRO A 8 8.47 2.38 -18.56
N TRP A 9 7.30 2.53 -17.93
CA TRP A 9 6.77 1.52 -17.04
C TRP A 9 5.95 0.48 -17.81
N GLY A 10 6.35 -0.78 -17.70
CA GLY A 10 5.65 -1.89 -18.35
C GLY A 10 5.94 -1.98 -19.85
N HIS A 11 5.18 -2.83 -20.52
CA HIS A 11 5.27 -3.02 -21.97
C HIS A 11 3.89 -3.26 -22.58
N SER A 12 3.76 -3.03 -23.88
CA SER A 12 2.52 -3.36 -24.58
C SER A 12 2.29 -4.88 -24.62
N ILE A 13 1.03 -5.28 -24.45
CA ILE A 13 0.57 -6.66 -24.57
C ILE A 13 -0.79 -6.67 -25.27
N VAL A 14 -1.12 -7.78 -25.94
CA VAL A 14 -2.50 -8.08 -26.33
C VAL A 14 -3.17 -8.77 -25.16
N VAL A 15 -4.24 -8.19 -24.62
CA VAL A 15 -4.96 -8.73 -23.45
C VAL A 15 -5.33 -10.19 -23.71
N PRO A 16 -4.86 -11.14 -22.88
CA PRO A 16 -5.13 -12.55 -23.07
C PRO A 16 -6.59 -12.88 -22.77
N ILE A 17 -7.04 -14.05 -23.22
CA ILE A 17 -8.38 -14.57 -22.90
C ILE A 17 -8.49 -14.91 -21.40
N THR A 18 -7.39 -15.39 -20.82
CA THR A 18 -7.31 -15.76 -19.41
C THR A 18 -6.66 -14.64 -18.62
N THR A 19 -7.49 -13.88 -17.89
CA THR A 19 -7.07 -12.89 -16.90
C THR A 19 -7.76 -13.19 -15.57
N ARG A 20 -7.22 -12.63 -14.48
CA ARG A 20 -7.82 -12.69 -13.17
C ARG A 20 -8.34 -11.33 -12.76
N ASP A 21 -9.66 -11.21 -12.70
CA ASP A 21 -10.30 -9.99 -12.23
C ASP A 21 -10.23 -9.95 -10.69
N VAL A 22 -9.78 -8.83 -10.16
CA VAL A 22 -9.70 -8.57 -8.72
C VAL A 22 -10.30 -7.20 -8.42
N ASP A 23 -11.11 -7.11 -7.36
CA ASP A 23 -11.88 -5.93 -7.00
C ASP A 23 -11.25 -5.08 -5.89
N SER A 24 -10.16 -5.57 -5.31
CA SER A 24 -9.53 -4.97 -4.14
C SER A 24 -8.05 -5.35 -4.03
N ASP A 25 -7.28 -4.49 -3.36
CA ASP A 25 -5.89 -4.74 -3.02
C ASP A 25 -5.73 -6.05 -2.23
N TRP A 26 -6.70 -6.35 -1.34
CA TRP A 26 -6.70 -7.60 -0.58
C TRP A 26 -6.86 -8.84 -1.46
N GLN A 27 -7.65 -8.77 -2.55
CA GLN A 27 -7.78 -9.88 -3.48
C GLN A 27 -6.53 -10.06 -4.34
N LEU A 28 -5.93 -8.97 -4.85
CA LEU A 28 -4.66 -9.03 -5.59
C LEU A 28 -3.58 -9.73 -4.76
N ALA A 29 -3.47 -9.37 -3.47
CA ALA A 29 -2.49 -9.95 -2.57
C ALA A 29 -2.64 -11.47 -2.32
N ARG A 30 -3.73 -12.09 -2.78
CA ARG A 30 -4.05 -13.53 -2.65
C ARG A 30 -4.01 -14.21 -4.02
N GLY A 31 -3.86 -13.43 -5.09
CA GLY A 31 -3.68 -13.91 -6.46
C GLY A 31 -2.31 -14.55 -6.64
N SER A 32 -2.22 -15.45 -7.61
CA SER A 32 -0.94 -16.06 -7.97
C SER A 32 -0.03 -15.02 -8.62
N ARG A 33 1.28 -15.11 -8.39
CA ARG A 33 2.26 -14.29 -9.12
C ARG A 33 2.29 -14.57 -10.64
N ASP A 34 1.80 -15.74 -11.04
CA ASP A 34 1.77 -16.19 -12.43
C ASP A 34 0.50 -15.74 -13.17
N ASP A 35 -0.50 -15.23 -12.43
CA ASP A 35 -1.73 -14.70 -13.01
C ASP A 35 -1.49 -13.29 -13.59
N ILE A 36 -2.17 -12.97 -14.69
CA ILE A 36 -2.28 -11.60 -15.20
C ILE A 36 -3.58 -11.01 -14.66
N HIS A 37 -3.48 -9.92 -13.89
CA HIS A 37 -4.60 -9.36 -13.16
C HIS A 37 -5.21 -8.15 -13.86
N ILE A 38 -6.52 -8.00 -13.69
CA ILE A 38 -7.26 -6.77 -13.99
C ILE A 38 -7.82 -6.25 -12.68
N LEU A 39 -7.42 -5.04 -12.30
CA LEU A 39 -7.90 -4.39 -11.08
C LEU A 39 -9.13 -3.55 -11.41
N SER A 40 -10.16 -3.65 -10.57
CA SER A 40 -11.38 -2.82 -10.66
C SER A 40 -11.64 -1.96 -9.42
N GLY A 41 -10.83 -2.10 -8.38
CA GLY A 41 -10.94 -1.31 -7.15
C GLY A 41 -9.69 -1.41 -6.27
N GLY A 42 -9.70 -0.62 -5.20
CA GLY A 42 -8.57 -0.48 -4.28
C GLY A 42 -7.73 0.79 -4.47
N ASP A 43 -6.80 0.99 -3.57
CA ASP A 43 -5.83 2.09 -3.60
C ASP A 43 -4.83 1.90 -4.74
N LEU A 44 -4.46 0.66 -5.07
CA LEU A 44 -3.59 0.41 -6.21
C LEU A 44 -4.30 0.70 -7.53
N HIS A 45 -5.57 0.29 -7.70
CA HIS A 45 -6.38 0.68 -8.87
C HIS A 45 -6.44 2.20 -9.05
N SER A 46 -6.63 2.92 -7.94
CA SER A 46 -6.63 4.39 -7.95
C SER A 46 -5.26 4.97 -8.30
N THR A 47 -4.18 4.35 -7.83
CA THR A 47 -2.79 4.73 -8.15
C THR A 47 -2.50 4.56 -9.64
N LEU A 48 -3.01 3.49 -10.24
CA LEU A 48 -2.89 3.16 -11.66
C LEU A 48 -3.77 4.04 -12.58
N GLY A 49 -4.46 5.04 -12.03
CA GLY A 49 -5.33 5.92 -12.81
C GLY A 49 -6.71 5.35 -13.11
N LYS A 50 -7.13 4.30 -12.39
CA LYS A 50 -8.44 3.65 -12.51
C LYS A 50 -8.73 3.15 -13.93
N PRO A 51 -7.90 2.25 -14.48
CA PRO A 51 -8.16 1.69 -15.80
C PRO A 51 -9.52 0.98 -15.84
N THR A 52 -10.21 1.11 -16.98
CA THR A 52 -11.54 0.53 -17.23
C THR A 52 -11.65 -0.02 -18.66
N GLY A 53 -12.62 -0.90 -18.89
CA GLY A 53 -12.96 -1.40 -20.24
C GLY A 53 -11.85 -2.23 -20.87
N ILE A 54 -11.11 -2.99 -20.05
CA ILE A 54 -10.08 -3.92 -20.52
C ILE A 54 -10.79 -5.18 -21.02
N THR A 55 -10.64 -5.49 -22.30
CA THR A 55 -11.23 -6.69 -22.91
C THR A 55 -10.18 -7.50 -23.66
N PRO A 56 -10.32 -8.83 -23.75
CA PRO A 56 -9.42 -9.68 -24.53
C PRO A 56 -9.24 -9.19 -25.97
N GLY A 57 -8.01 -9.34 -26.49
CA GLY A 57 -7.65 -8.93 -27.85
C GLY A 57 -7.29 -7.44 -28.03
N GLN A 58 -7.54 -6.58 -27.04
CA GLN A 58 -7.08 -5.19 -27.07
C GLN A 58 -5.57 -5.10 -26.81
N THR A 59 -4.91 -4.10 -27.39
CA THR A 59 -3.56 -3.73 -26.97
C THR A 59 -3.65 -2.85 -25.72
N ARG A 60 -3.01 -3.28 -24.63
CA ARG A 60 -2.94 -2.58 -23.34
C ARG A 60 -1.50 -2.60 -22.81
N THR A 61 -1.26 -1.94 -21.69
CA THR A 61 0.06 -1.98 -21.04
C THR A 61 0.03 -3.00 -19.90
N LEU A 62 0.97 -3.93 -19.90
CA LEU A 62 1.23 -4.80 -18.76
C LEU A 62 2.29 -4.16 -17.89
N VAL A 63 1.96 -3.93 -16.62
CA VAL A 63 2.88 -3.40 -15.62
C VAL A 63 3.17 -4.44 -14.55
N GLN A 64 4.36 -4.37 -13.99
CA GLN A 64 4.74 -5.14 -12.80
C GLN A 64 4.45 -4.32 -11.55
N ILE A 65 4.09 -5.01 -10.48
CA ILE A 65 3.77 -4.44 -9.17
C ILE A 65 4.53 -5.19 -8.10
N ASP A 66 5.16 -4.46 -7.20
CA ASP A 66 5.88 -5.03 -6.06
C ASP A 66 4.88 -5.56 -5.02
N ALA A 67 5.22 -6.68 -4.38
CA ALA A 67 4.50 -7.16 -3.21
C ALA A 67 5.22 -6.75 -1.93
N VAL A 68 4.47 -6.71 -0.83
CA VAL A 68 5.04 -6.46 0.49
C VAL A 68 4.71 -7.65 1.39
N GLU A 69 5.72 -8.46 1.70
CA GLU A 69 5.59 -9.55 2.64
C GLU A 69 5.54 -9.02 4.08
N CYS A 70 4.52 -9.42 4.82
CA CYS A 70 4.30 -9.08 6.22
C CYS A 70 4.37 -10.34 7.08
N THR A 71 5.47 -10.51 7.81
CA THR A 71 5.60 -11.56 8.82
C THR A 71 5.10 -11.07 10.16
N LEU A 72 3.96 -11.59 10.61
CA LEU A 72 3.29 -11.25 11.85
C LEU A 72 3.71 -12.22 12.96
N ARG A 73 4.06 -11.67 14.12
CA ARG A 73 4.29 -12.44 15.35
C ARG A 73 3.27 -12.08 16.40
N ASN A 74 2.78 -13.07 17.12
CA ASN A 74 1.85 -12.91 18.23
C ASN A 74 2.09 -14.02 19.27
N GLY A 75 2.90 -13.73 20.29
CA GLY A 75 3.42 -14.72 21.21
C GLY A 75 4.26 -15.76 20.48
N VAL A 76 3.87 -17.03 20.59
CA VAL A 76 4.54 -18.15 19.92
C VAL A 76 4.10 -18.36 18.46
N SER A 77 3.00 -17.72 18.03
CA SER A 77 2.47 -17.87 16.68
C SER A 77 3.15 -16.91 15.70
N THR A 78 3.58 -17.43 14.56
CA THR A 78 4.10 -16.66 13.43
C THR A 78 3.30 -16.99 12.17
N GLY A 79 2.96 -15.97 11.38
CA GLY A 79 2.30 -16.13 10.08
C GLY A 79 2.80 -15.09 9.08
N SER A 80 2.75 -15.40 7.79
CA SER A 80 3.10 -14.47 6.72
C SER A 80 1.86 -14.16 5.88
N VAL A 81 1.76 -12.92 5.43
CA VAL A 81 0.70 -12.44 4.54
C VAL A 81 1.27 -11.37 3.61
N LEU A 82 0.84 -11.36 2.35
CA LEU A 82 1.23 -10.32 1.40
C LEU A 82 0.29 -9.12 1.50
N ALA A 83 0.84 -7.93 1.28
CA ALA A 83 0.12 -6.70 0.98
C ALA A 83 0.44 -6.26 -0.44
N SER A 84 -0.52 -5.67 -1.14
CA SER A 84 -0.31 -5.11 -2.48
C SER A 84 -0.30 -3.59 -2.52
N ALA A 85 -1.01 -2.95 -1.60
CA ALA A 85 -1.14 -1.50 -1.58
C ALA A 85 -0.70 -0.88 -0.26
N THR A 86 -1.30 -1.29 0.87
CA THR A 86 -1.14 -0.56 2.14
C THR A 86 -1.04 -1.45 3.37
N ILE A 87 -0.25 -0.98 4.35
CA ILE A 87 -0.18 -1.52 5.70
C ILE A 87 -0.35 -0.36 6.67
N GLU A 88 -1.37 -0.39 7.51
CA GLU A 88 -1.69 0.68 8.46
C GLU A 88 -1.52 0.22 9.90
N ILE A 89 -0.77 0.99 10.70
CA ILE A 89 -0.61 0.77 12.14
C ILE A 89 -1.18 1.97 12.89
N GLY A 90 -2.04 1.67 13.87
CA GLY A 90 -2.70 2.68 14.70
C GLY A 90 -3.92 3.29 14.01
N GLN A 91 -4.14 4.59 14.25
CA GLN A 91 -5.26 5.34 13.68
C GLN A 91 -4.84 6.76 13.34
N TRP A 92 -5.13 7.22 12.13
CA TRP A 92 -4.82 8.58 11.70
C TRP A 92 -5.45 9.62 12.61
N VAL A 93 -6.76 9.49 12.85
CA VAL A 93 -7.54 10.36 13.73
C VAL A 93 -8.19 9.50 14.80
N SER A 94 -7.98 9.87 16.07
CA SER A 94 -8.66 9.27 17.20
C SER A 94 -9.08 10.36 18.17
N VAL A 95 -10.34 10.33 18.59
CA VAL A 95 -10.95 11.35 19.47
C VAL A 95 -10.48 11.19 20.92
N LEU A 96 -10.21 9.94 21.32
CA LEU A 96 -9.97 9.60 22.74
C LEU A 96 -8.49 9.64 23.13
N ARG A 97 -7.56 9.42 22.19
CA ARG A 97 -6.13 9.30 22.48
C ARG A 97 -5.27 9.75 21.31
N ARG A 98 -4.12 10.36 21.61
CA ARG A 98 -3.13 10.70 20.58
C ARG A 98 -2.09 9.58 20.47
N HIS A 99 -2.35 8.63 19.59
CA HIS A 99 -1.42 7.54 19.27
C HIS A 99 -0.67 7.82 17.98
N ARG A 100 0.47 7.16 17.78
CA ARG A 100 1.13 7.21 16.47
C ARG A 100 0.18 6.67 15.38
N PHE A 101 0.44 7.10 14.15
CA PHE A 101 -0.14 6.48 12.97
C PHE A 101 0.99 6.24 11.98
N ILE A 102 1.05 5.03 11.43
CA ILE A 102 2.02 4.66 10.41
C ILE A 102 1.24 4.07 9.25
N VAL A 103 1.55 4.51 8.04
CA VAL A 103 1.12 3.83 6.82
C VAL A 103 2.34 3.54 5.97
N LEU A 104 2.48 2.28 5.59
CA LEU A 104 3.33 1.88 4.49
C LEU A 104 2.47 1.78 3.25
N THR A 105 2.94 2.31 2.13
CA THR A 105 2.18 2.31 0.88
C THR A 105 3.08 2.08 -0.32
N ASN A 106 2.63 1.19 -1.20
CA ASN A 106 3.28 0.89 -2.47
C ASN A 106 2.98 1.98 -3.51
N GLY A 107 1.73 2.48 -3.54
CA GLY A 107 1.23 3.42 -4.55
C GLY A 107 1.02 4.86 -4.08
N GLY A 108 1.23 5.15 -2.79
CA GLY A 108 1.10 6.51 -2.25
C GLY A 108 -0.30 6.89 -1.83
N LEU A 109 -1.31 6.09 -2.18
CA LEU A 109 -2.70 6.31 -1.80
C LEU A 109 -3.10 5.44 -0.60
N LEU A 110 -3.93 6.02 0.26
CA LEU A 110 -4.66 5.34 1.32
C LEU A 110 -6.11 5.87 1.35
N ASN A 111 -7.08 5.04 0.96
CA ASN A 111 -8.50 5.37 0.90
C ASN A 111 -8.77 6.75 0.26
N GLY A 112 -8.16 7.00 -0.90
CA GLY A 112 -8.26 8.27 -1.63
C GLY A 112 -7.47 9.45 -1.05
N SER A 113 -6.65 9.23 -0.03
CA SER A 113 -5.69 10.21 0.49
C SER A 113 -4.30 9.92 -0.07
N ASN A 114 -3.68 10.90 -0.73
CA ASN A 114 -2.29 10.81 -1.16
C ASN A 114 -1.36 11.07 0.04
N VAL A 115 -0.96 9.97 0.70
CA VAL A 115 -0.10 9.92 1.90
C VAL A 115 1.38 9.93 1.57
N ALA A 116 1.77 9.47 0.38
CA ALA A 116 3.15 9.50 -0.09
C ALA A 116 3.18 9.85 -1.59
N PRO A 117 3.20 11.14 -1.95
CA PRO A 117 3.07 11.59 -3.34
C PRO A 117 4.16 11.12 -4.32
N ARG A 118 5.24 10.53 -3.79
CA ARG A 118 6.39 10.06 -4.56
C ARG A 118 6.47 8.54 -4.64
N ALA A 119 5.59 7.83 -3.96
CA ALA A 119 5.55 6.37 -3.98
C ALA A 119 5.25 5.87 -5.39
N HIS A 120 5.86 4.75 -5.75
CA HIS A 120 5.65 4.12 -7.05
C HIS A 120 5.56 2.60 -6.83
N PRO A 121 4.55 1.92 -7.37
CA PRO A 121 4.27 0.53 -7.02
C PRO A 121 5.23 -0.50 -7.63
N ASN A 122 6.36 -0.07 -8.19
CA ASN A 122 7.33 -0.93 -8.89
C ASN A 122 8.77 -0.42 -8.78
N ASP A 123 9.10 0.33 -7.73
CA ASP A 123 10.44 0.89 -7.52
C ASP A 123 11.28 0.13 -6.49
N GLY A 124 10.83 -1.07 -6.09
CA GLY A 124 11.52 -1.99 -5.20
C GLY A 124 11.48 -1.56 -3.73
N CYS A 125 10.76 -0.50 -3.41
CA CYS A 125 10.68 0.08 -2.09
C CYS A 125 9.23 0.33 -1.67
N VAL A 126 9.04 0.59 -0.37
CA VAL A 126 7.78 1.11 0.16
C VAL A 126 8.01 2.45 0.84
N ASP A 127 7.07 3.37 0.65
CA ASP A 127 7.07 4.65 1.35
C ASP A 127 6.32 4.53 2.67
N VAL A 128 6.88 5.11 3.73
CA VAL A 128 6.35 5.04 5.09
C VAL A 128 6.09 6.43 5.62
N MET A 129 4.82 6.80 5.71
CA MET A 129 4.39 8.01 6.39
C MET A 129 4.16 7.71 7.87
N ARG A 130 4.74 8.53 8.76
CA ARG A 130 4.52 8.45 10.21
C ARG A 130 3.96 9.77 10.73
N ILE A 131 2.94 9.67 11.57
CA ILE A 131 2.38 10.78 12.33
C ILE A 131 2.74 10.58 13.80
N ASN A 132 3.43 11.56 14.38
CA ASN A 132 3.84 11.52 15.77
C ASN A 132 2.63 11.59 16.73
N SER A 133 2.68 10.85 17.85
CA SER A 133 1.66 10.86 18.90
C SER A 133 1.45 12.25 19.54
N SER A 134 2.44 13.14 19.49
CA SER A 134 2.33 14.51 19.98
C SER A 134 1.45 15.42 19.11
N MET A 135 1.19 15.07 17.84
CA MET A 135 0.42 15.91 16.91
C MET A 135 -0.96 16.26 17.50
N PRO A 136 -1.32 17.55 17.61
CA PRO A 136 -2.64 17.97 18.06
C PRO A 136 -3.77 17.39 17.20
N TRP A 137 -4.93 17.16 17.82
CA TRP A 137 -6.06 16.55 17.13
C TRP A 137 -6.55 17.38 15.94
N ARG A 138 -6.54 18.72 16.07
CA ARG A 138 -6.96 19.65 14.99
C ARG A 138 -6.05 19.50 13.79
N ASP A 139 -4.74 19.42 14.03
CA ASP A 139 -3.74 19.24 12.99
C ASP A 139 -3.84 17.86 12.33
N ARG A 140 -4.25 16.82 13.07
CA ARG A 140 -4.54 15.49 12.49
C ARG A 140 -5.72 15.52 11.51
N VAL A 141 -6.80 16.20 11.89
CA VAL A 141 -7.97 16.34 11.01
C VAL A 141 -7.60 17.17 9.78
N MET A 142 -6.87 18.27 9.97
CA MET A 142 -6.41 19.13 8.89
C MET A 142 -5.42 18.43 7.96
N SER A 143 -4.47 17.66 8.51
CA SER A 143 -3.52 16.88 7.72
C SER A 143 -4.22 15.81 6.90
N LYS A 144 -5.19 15.08 7.49
CA LYS A 144 -6.01 14.12 6.75
C LYS A 144 -6.78 14.78 5.60
N ARG A 145 -7.36 15.96 5.84
CA ARG A 145 -8.05 16.72 4.78
C ARG A 145 -7.10 17.12 3.65
N ARG A 146 -5.93 17.65 4.00
CA ARG A 146 -4.90 18.08 3.01
C ARG A 146 -4.29 16.89 2.26
N ALA A 147 -4.20 15.73 2.89
CA ALA A 147 -3.68 14.52 2.29
C ALA A 147 -4.48 14.05 1.08
N ARG A 148 -5.76 14.42 0.92
CA ARG A 148 -6.53 14.20 -0.32
C ARG A 148 -5.81 14.69 -1.58
N THR A 149 -4.94 15.69 -1.45
CA THR A 149 -4.17 16.29 -2.57
C THR A 149 -2.66 16.17 -2.38
N GLY A 150 -2.19 15.45 -1.34
CA GLY A 150 -0.77 15.41 -0.99
C GLY A 150 -0.24 16.67 -0.29
N ALA A 151 -1.01 17.76 -0.18
CA ALA A 151 -0.61 19.05 0.41
C ALA A 151 -0.48 19.06 1.94
N HIS A 152 -0.39 17.88 2.56
CA HIS A 152 -0.13 17.73 3.99
C HIS A 152 1.38 17.74 4.31
N LEU A 153 2.23 17.82 3.29
CA LEU A 153 3.68 17.86 3.39
C LEU A 153 4.23 19.19 2.86
N PRO A 154 5.35 19.69 3.42
CA PRO A 154 5.97 19.24 4.67
C PRO A 154 5.13 19.63 5.90
N HIS A 155 5.19 18.83 6.97
CA HIS A 155 4.52 19.13 8.25
C HIS A 155 5.39 18.68 9.42
N PRO A 156 5.53 19.47 10.51
CA PRO A 156 6.50 19.19 11.59
C PRO A 156 6.30 17.85 12.31
N HIS A 157 5.06 17.36 12.37
CA HIS A 157 4.72 16.08 12.99
C HIS A 157 4.49 14.93 12.01
N ILE A 158 4.81 15.11 10.73
CA ILE A 158 4.69 14.07 9.70
C ILE A 158 6.07 13.83 9.09
N THR A 159 6.52 12.59 9.12
CA THR A 159 7.75 12.17 8.45
C THR A 159 7.45 11.16 7.37
N ILE A 160 8.22 11.20 6.29
CA ILE A 160 8.22 10.18 5.24
C ILE A 160 9.62 9.59 5.17
N SER A 161 9.69 8.26 5.15
CA SER A 161 10.91 7.52 4.85
C SER A 161 10.61 6.49 3.77
N ARG A 162 11.63 6.03 3.07
CA ARG A 162 11.53 4.96 2.07
C ARG A 162 12.51 3.84 2.42
N GLY A 163 12.16 2.60 2.11
CA GLY A 163 13.05 1.46 2.29
C GLY A 163 12.42 0.14 1.83
N GLU A 164 13.22 -0.92 1.85
CA GLU A 164 12.83 -2.26 1.43
C GLU A 164 12.38 -3.14 2.60
N THR A 165 12.86 -2.82 3.80
CA THR A 165 12.58 -3.58 5.02
C THR A 165 12.24 -2.66 6.18
N PHE A 166 11.26 -3.08 6.99
CA PHE A 166 10.86 -2.38 8.20
C PHE A 166 10.42 -3.37 9.26
N THR A 167 10.61 -3.01 10.53
CA THR A 167 10.06 -3.76 11.67
C THR A 167 9.26 -2.81 12.54
N PHE A 168 8.07 -3.21 12.91
CA PHE A 168 7.25 -2.49 13.89
C PHE A 168 6.85 -3.42 15.03
N VAL A 169 6.93 -2.90 16.24
CA VAL A 169 6.43 -3.54 17.45
C VAL A 169 5.24 -2.74 17.96
N ARG A 170 4.21 -3.45 18.42
CA ARG A 170 3.00 -2.88 19.00
C ARG A 170 3.32 -2.01 20.22
N GLU A 171 2.90 -0.75 20.19
CA GLU A 171 3.16 0.20 21.29
C GLU A 171 2.11 0.09 22.43
N TYR A 172 0.91 -0.38 22.13
CA TYR A 172 -0.17 -0.50 23.11
C TYR A 172 -1.15 -1.64 22.79
N LYS A 173 -1.79 -2.21 23.82
CA LYS A 173 -2.59 -3.45 23.77
C LYS A 173 -3.63 -3.54 22.64
N ARG A 174 -4.16 -2.41 22.18
CA ARG A 174 -5.22 -2.34 21.14
C ARG A 174 -4.78 -1.51 19.93
N GLU A 175 -3.47 -1.44 19.67
CA GLU A 175 -2.97 -0.83 18.44
C GLU A 175 -3.46 -1.67 17.25
N LYS A 176 -4.17 -1.02 16.33
CA LYS A 176 -4.73 -1.70 15.18
C LYS A 176 -3.63 -1.92 14.14
N LEU A 177 -3.74 -3.02 13.41
CA LEU A 177 -2.96 -3.29 12.21
C LEU A 177 -3.94 -3.68 11.11
N PHE A 178 -3.85 -3.00 9.98
CA PHE A 178 -4.58 -3.35 8.77
C PHE A 178 -3.59 -3.65 7.65
N ILE A 179 -3.91 -4.64 6.84
CA ILE A 179 -3.16 -5.02 5.64
C ILE A 179 -4.17 -5.04 4.50
N ASP A 180 -3.97 -4.18 3.50
CA ASP A 180 -4.91 -3.95 2.39
C ASP A 180 -6.37 -3.78 2.88
N GLY A 181 -6.55 -2.98 3.93
CA GLY A 181 -7.85 -2.71 4.54
C GLY A 181 -8.41 -3.82 5.46
N GLN A 182 -7.78 -5.00 5.54
CA GLN A 182 -8.23 -6.06 6.44
C GLN A 182 -7.59 -5.96 7.82
N ALA A 183 -8.43 -6.00 8.86
CA ALA A 183 -7.99 -5.93 10.24
C ALA A 183 -7.31 -7.23 10.68
N MET A 184 -6.07 -7.13 11.16
CA MET A 184 -5.37 -8.25 11.78
C MET A 184 -5.82 -8.40 13.23
N LYS A 185 -6.38 -9.58 13.57
CA LYS A 185 -7.04 -9.82 14.87
C LYS A 185 -6.12 -9.63 16.07
N SER A 186 -4.86 -10.06 15.97
CA SER A 186 -3.82 -9.85 16.98
C SER A 186 -2.45 -9.82 16.33
N TRP A 187 -1.58 -8.98 16.83
CA TRP A 187 -0.19 -8.85 16.43
C TRP A 187 0.62 -8.24 17.57
N GLU A 188 1.90 -8.60 17.67
CA GLU A 188 2.86 -8.02 18.62
C GLU A 188 4.01 -7.35 17.87
N SER A 189 4.47 -7.96 16.79
CA SER A 189 5.34 -7.32 15.82
C SER A 189 4.96 -7.71 14.40
N VAL A 190 5.36 -6.85 13.46
CA VAL A 190 5.28 -7.11 12.03
C VAL A 190 6.62 -6.76 11.41
N ASP A 191 7.22 -7.75 10.76
CA ASP A 191 8.41 -7.59 9.93
C ASP A 191 7.95 -7.49 8.48
N ILE A 192 8.49 -6.51 7.76
CA ILE A 192 8.05 -6.12 6.43
C ILE A 192 9.23 -6.24 5.49
N LYS A 193 8.98 -6.84 4.32
CA LYS A 193 9.96 -6.98 3.25
C LYS A 193 9.30 -6.78 1.89
N VAL A 194 9.87 -5.90 1.07
CA VAL A 194 9.43 -5.72 -0.32
C VAL A 194 9.92 -6.89 -1.19
N LEU A 195 9.03 -7.39 -2.03
CA LEU A 195 9.29 -8.38 -3.07
C LEU A 195 9.08 -7.67 -4.42
N PRO A 196 10.15 -7.25 -5.11
CA PRO A 196 10.02 -6.50 -6.36
C PRO A 196 9.42 -7.36 -7.47
N ASP A 197 8.74 -6.70 -8.42
CA ASP A 197 8.22 -7.32 -9.65
C ASP A 197 7.36 -8.58 -9.41
N TYR A 198 6.42 -8.51 -8.46
CA TYR A 198 5.73 -9.69 -7.97
C TYR A 198 4.45 -10.02 -8.75
N TRP A 199 3.56 -9.05 -8.94
CA TRP A 199 2.31 -9.24 -9.69
C TRP A 199 2.32 -8.52 -11.02
N GLN A 200 1.59 -9.09 -11.98
CA GLN A 200 1.38 -8.51 -13.31
C GLN A 200 -0.03 -7.95 -13.40
N VAL A 201 -0.16 -6.68 -13.77
CA VAL A 201 -1.44 -5.96 -13.85
C VAL A 201 -1.58 -5.30 -15.21
N ILE A 202 -2.75 -5.42 -15.83
CA ILE A 202 -3.09 -4.70 -17.06
C ILE A 202 -3.69 -3.34 -16.73
N VAL A 203 -3.23 -2.30 -17.45
CA VAL A 203 -3.77 -0.93 -17.43
C VAL A 203 -4.18 -0.45 -18.82
#